data_AF-R7NGF9-F1
#
_entry.id   AF-R7NGF9-F1
#
_cell.length_a   1.000
_cell.length_b   1.000
_cell.length_c   1.000
_cell.angle_alpha   90.00
_cell.angle_beta   90.00
_cell.angle_gamma   90.00
#
_symmetry.space_group_name_H-M   'P 1'
#
loop_
_entity.id
_entity.type
_entity.pdbx_description
1 polymer ?
#
loop_
_entity_poly.entity_id
_entity_poly.type
_entity_poly.pdbx_seq_one_letter_code
_entity_poly.pdbx_strand_id
1 'polypeptide(L)'
;MEFQTLKKSHLKRNIIIGVIIVGIISAVVLNFTRAKYRTTQSIPLVNGTINYELSDLNLIGVYIEDGNDYTKVDQIPESGYTFNSEKSYCKIGDEKQDMTITYDMNTKNLTIAPMTSKGTKCYLYFNEQKILLADAIKRDNQINSGTPNFANTATTDEGVYKTQDDWGDSYYFRGAVTNNWLKFAGYYWRIIRINGDGSIRLIYNGTSTATTGDSTLINSSQAFNSSYNRSEYVGYMYTSSQQHGNTTNSSIKGVLDSWYSSNLASYADKISKEAGFCGDRDLKSGSWSSTGSTLYYAAYGRLIDNKAPTLKCSNSSDLYTTSSSSKGNKALTNPVGLITADEVSMAGGVWGTSNSSYYLYTGQNYWTMSPSYFGSNGSAHVFYVHSNGNLSHAYVDWTSGGVRPVINLSADVTAKSGNGTSSTPYEI
;
A
#
# COMPACT_ATOMS: atom_id res chain seq x y z
N MET A 1 -18.06 56.61 -99.08
CA MET A 1 -17.83 55.27 -98.48
C MET A 1 -17.60 55.53 -97.00
N GLU A 2 -18.65 55.48 -96.19
CA GLU A 2 -18.56 55.72 -94.75
C GLU A 2 -18.70 54.38 -94.00
N PHE A 3 -17.70 54.07 -93.17
CA PHE A 3 -17.68 52.88 -92.32
C PHE A 3 -18.35 53.19 -90.97
N GLN A 4 -19.38 52.43 -90.62
CA GLN A 4 -19.92 52.40 -89.25
C GLN A 4 -19.12 51.42 -88.37
N THR A 5 -18.67 51.92 -87.22
CA THR A 5 -17.99 51.14 -86.16
C THR A 5 -18.98 50.34 -85.30
N LEU A 6 -18.71 49.04 -85.12
CA LEU A 6 -19.47 48.11 -84.26
C LEU A 6 -19.17 48.34 -82.76
N LYS A 7 -20.23 48.53 -81.96
CA LYS A 7 -20.18 48.62 -80.49
C LYS A 7 -19.77 47.29 -79.85
N LYS A 8 -18.76 47.31 -78.96
CA LYS A 8 -18.35 46.16 -78.13
C LYS A 8 -19.42 45.82 -77.08
N SER A 9 -19.82 44.55 -77.03
CA SER A 9 -20.75 44.00 -76.04
C SER A 9 -20.04 43.67 -74.72
N HIS A 10 -20.55 44.21 -73.60
CA HIS A 10 -20.05 43.98 -72.24
C HIS A 10 -20.64 42.71 -71.57
N LEU A 11 -21.46 41.95 -72.27
CA LEU A 11 -22.22 40.82 -71.74
C LEU A 11 -21.31 39.72 -71.16
N LYS A 12 -20.20 39.40 -71.85
CA LYS A 12 -19.26 38.36 -71.40
C LYS A 12 -18.53 38.72 -70.11
N ARG A 13 -18.24 40.01 -69.87
CA ARG A 13 -17.54 40.47 -68.66
C ARG A 13 -18.43 40.36 -67.43
N ASN A 14 -19.71 40.69 -67.57
CA ASN A 14 -20.64 40.71 -66.43
C ASN A 14 -21.03 39.29 -65.99
N ILE A 15 -21.07 38.32 -66.91
CA ILE A 15 -21.33 36.91 -66.57
C ILE A 15 -20.16 36.32 -65.75
N ILE A 16 -18.91 36.62 -66.12
CA ILE A 16 -17.72 36.10 -65.41
C ILE A 16 -17.66 36.63 -63.98
N ILE A 17 -17.99 37.91 -63.75
CA ILE A 17 -18.00 38.51 -62.42
C ILE A 17 -19.07 37.85 -61.52
N GLY A 18 -20.25 37.53 -62.07
CA GLY A 18 -21.31 36.84 -61.33
C GLY A 18 -20.90 35.45 -60.84
N VAL A 19 -20.20 34.68 -61.66
CA VAL A 19 -19.74 33.31 -61.31
C VAL A 19 -18.70 33.34 -60.19
N ILE A 20 -17.79 34.33 -60.19
CA ILE A 20 -16.76 34.46 -59.15
C ILE A 20 -17.38 34.79 -57.79
N ILE A 21 -18.37 35.69 -57.75
CA ILE A 21 -19.04 36.08 -56.51
C ILE A 21 -19.79 34.91 -55.87
N VAL A 22 -20.48 34.09 -56.68
CA VAL A 22 -21.20 32.89 -56.17
C VAL A 22 -20.23 31.85 -55.60
N GLY A 23 -19.05 31.68 -56.20
CA GLY A 23 -18.01 30.78 -55.71
C GLY A 23 -17.46 31.19 -54.34
N ILE A 24 -17.20 32.49 -54.15
CA ILE A 24 -16.67 33.02 -52.88
C ILE A 24 -17.72 32.87 -51.76
N ILE A 25 -18.99 33.20 -52.04
CA ILE A 25 -20.08 33.04 -51.05
C ILE A 25 -20.24 31.59 -50.64
N SER A 26 -20.17 30.65 -51.59
CA SER A 26 -20.28 29.21 -51.30
C SER A 26 -19.13 28.69 -50.44
N ALA A 27 -17.90 29.15 -50.69
CA ALA A 27 -16.72 28.77 -49.89
C ALA A 27 -16.78 29.32 -48.46
N VAL A 28 -17.30 30.55 -48.27
CA VAL A 28 -17.52 31.14 -46.94
C VAL A 28 -18.59 30.36 -46.17
N VAL A 29 -19.72 30.02 -46.81
CA VAL A 29 -20.79 29.23 -46.17
C VAL A 29 -20.30 27.84 -45.74
N LEU A 30 -19.51 27.15 -46.57
CA LEU A 30 -18.95 25.83 -46.25
C LEU A 30 -17.92 25.85 -45.11
N ASN A 31 -17.08 26.90 -45.03
CA ASN A 31 -16.13 27.04 -43.93
C ASN A 31 -16.80 27.43 -42.61
N PHE A 32 -17.83 28.30 -42.64
CA PHE A 32 -18.62 28.64 -41.45
C PHE A 32 -19.49 27.47 -40.96
N THR A 33 -19.98 26.60 -41.86
CA THR A 33 -20.67 25.37 -41.42
C THR A 33 -19.70 24.35 -40.83
N ARG A 34 -18.48 24.17 -41.36
CA ARG A 34 -17.48 23.26 -40.77
C ARG A 34 -16.96 23.71 -39.40
N ALA A 35 -16.85 25.03 -39.14
CA ALA A 35 -16.46 25.54 -37.81
C ALA A 35 -17.48 25.21 -36.71
N LYS A 36 -18.74 24.95 -37.06
CA LYS A 36 -19.82 24.63 -36.12
C LYS A 36 -19.86 23.15 -35.66
N TYR A 37 -18.96 22.30 -36.19
CA TYR A 37 -18.94 20.85 -35.90
C TYR A 37 -17.69 20.37 -35.14
N ARG A 38 -16.98 21.24 -34.41
CA ARG A 38 -15.96 20.79 -33.45
C ARG A 38 -16.63 20.28 -32.16
N THR A 39 -16.73 18.95 -32.06
CA THR A 39 -16.85 18.12 -30.84
C THR A 39 -17.80 18.62 -29.74
N THR A 40 -19.11 18.51 -29.98
CA THR A 40 -20.10 18.25 -28.91
C THR A 40 -20.51 16.78 -29.00
N GLN A 41 -20.10 15.97 -28.03
CA GLN A 41 -20.73 14.67 -27.81
C GLN A 41 -22.03 14.90 -27.04
N SER A 42 -23.16 14.54 -27.64
CA SER A 42 -24.48 14.65 -27.04
C SER A 42 -24.92 13.30 -26.47
N ILE A 43 -25.31 13.28 -25.19
CA ILE A 43 -26.05 12.20 -24.55
C ILE A 43 -27.52 12.66 -24.45
N PRO A 44 -28.53 11.88 -24.88
CA PRO A 44 -29.90 12.34 -24.87
C PRO A 44 -30.56 12.02 -23.52
N LEU A 45 -31.09 13.04 -22.84
CA LEU A 45 -32.13 12.86 -21.82
C LEU A 45 -33.18 13.97 -21.94
N VAL A 46 -34.40 13.58 -21.64
CA VAL A 46 -35.68 14.27 -21.88
C VAL A 46 -35.71 15.70 -21.32
N ASN A 47 -36.10 16.65 -22.19
CA ASN A 47 -36.42 18.07 -21.95
C ASN A 47 -35.39 18.93 -21.17
N GLY A 48 -34.39 19.42 -21.92
CA GLY A 48 -33.65 20.65 -21.57
C GLY A 48 -32.17 20.58 -21.98
N THR A 49 -31.77 21.23 -23.07
CA THR A 49 -30.35 21.39 -23.43
C THR A 49 -29.76 22.60 -22.71
N ILE A 50 -28.83 22.37 -21.78
CA ILE A 50 -27.95 23.44 -21.28
C ILE A 50 -26.57 23.22 -21.91
N ASN A 51 -26.14 24.16 -22.75
CA ASN A 51 -24.78 24.18 -23.30
C ASN A 51 -23.84 24.76 -22.25
N TYR A 52 -22.75 24.05 -21.93
CA TYR A 52 -21.66 24.54 -21.08
C TYR A 52 -20.30 24.44 -21.80
N GLU A 53 -19.40 25.37 -21.50
CA GLU A 53 -18.01 25.47 -21.96
C GLU A 53 -17.07 25.16 -20.79
N LEU A 54 -15.79 24.85 -21.04
CA LEU A 54 -14.82 24.40 -20.02
C LEU A 54 -14.61 25.40 -18.84
N SER A 55 -15.03 26.66 -19.00
CA SER A 55 -15.07 27.69 -17.95
C SER A 55 -16.16 27.48 -16.88
N ASP A 56 -17.07 26.51 -17.08
CA ASP A 56 -18.20 26.22 -16.20
C ASP A 56 -17.85 25.39 -14.95
N LEU A 57 -16.57 25.04 -14.75
CA LEU A 57 -16.09 24.47 -13.47
C LEU A 57 -16.28 25.41 -12.26
N ASN A 58 -16.46 26.72 -12.49
CA ASN A 58 -16.79 27.70 -11.44
C ASN A 58 -18.23 27.57 -10.89
N LEU A 59 -19.05 26.68 -11.46
CA LEU A 59 -20.41 26.42 -11.00
C LEU A 59 -20.48 25.32 -9.92
N ILE A 60 -19.40 24.59 -9.63
CA ILE A 60 -19.39 23.52 -8.63
C ILE A 60 -18.28 23.76 -7.59
N GLY A 61 -18.67 23.98 -6.33
CA GLY A 61 -17.74 23.95 -5.21
C GLY A 61 -17.73 22.57 -4.56
N VAL A 62 -16.57 21.96 -4.36
CA VAL A 62 -16.43 20.67 -3.68
C VAL A 62 -15.88 20.90 -2.27
N TYR A 63 -16.52 20.29 -1.29
CA TYR A 63 -16.18 20.37 0.12
C TYR A 63 -16.07 18.98 0.71
N ILE A 64 -14.99 18.72 1.43
CA ILE A 64 -14.76 17.46 2.14
C ILE A 64 -14.73 17.71 3.64
N GLU A 65 -15.25 16.76 4.42
CA GLU A 65 -15.18 16.80 5.87
C GLU A 65 -13.72 16.71 6.34
N ASP A 66 -13.32 17.63 7.22
CA ASP A 66 -11.99 17.69 7.84
C ASP A 66 -12.17 17.99 9.33
N GLY A 67 -12.08 16.94 10.14
CA GLY A 67 -12.33 16.99 11.57
C GLY A 67 -13.80 17.35 11.89
N ASN A 68 -14.03 18.57 12.36
CA ASN A 68 -15.36 19.07 12.72
C ASN A 68 -15.93 20.06 11.70
N ASP A 69 -15.23 20.34 10.60
CA ASP A 69 -15.63 21.32 9.58
C ASP A 69 -15.45 20.77 8.16
N TYR A 70 -15.63 21.60 7.14
CA TYR A 70 -15.48 21.23 5.74
C TYR A 70 -14.52 22.16 5.01
N THR A 71 -13.55 21.56 4.32
CA THR A 71 -12.57 22.30 3.54
C THR A 71 -12.91 22.24 2.05
N LYS A 72 -12.76 23.36 1.36
CA LYS A 72 -12.97 23.42 -0.09
C LYS A 72 -11.78 22.78 -0.80
N VAL A 73 -12.05 21.88 -1.73
CA VAL A 73 -11.04 21.22 -2.56
C VAL A 73 -11.30 21.47 -4.05
N ASP A 74 -10.24 21.33 -4.85
CA ASP A 74 -10.29 21.57 -6.30
C ASP A 74 -10.75 20.34 -7.08
N GLN A 75 -10.84 19.16 -6.44
CA GLN A 75 -11.20 17.89 -7.06
C GLN A 75 -12.19 17.10 -6.20
N ILE A 76 -13.11 16.38 -6.84
CA ILE A 76 -14.01 15.45 -6.15
C ILE A 76 -13.19 14.30 -5.56
N PRO A 77 -13.39 13.93 -4.28
CA PRO A 77 -12.66 12.82 -3.68
C PRO A 77 -12.90 11.51 -4.44
N GLU A 78 -11.81 10.84 -4.84
CA GLU A 78 -11.89 9.56 -5.53
C GLU A 78 -12.22 8.40 -4.59
N SER A 79 -11.76 8.48 -3.33
CA SER A 79 -11.93 7.49 -2.27
C SER A 79 -11.90 8.17 -0.90
N GLY A 80 -12.31 7.46 0.16
CA GLY A 80 -12.25 7.94 1.55
C GLY A 80 -13.41 8.84 1.98
N TYR A 81 -14.37 9.11 1.10
CA TYR A 81 -15.53 9.96 1.41
C TYR A 81 -16.83 9.41 0.80
N THR A 82 -17.96 9.74 1.42
CA THR A 82 -19.30 9.52 0.86
C THR A 82 -19.96 10.84 0.53
N PHE A 83 -20.73 10.87 -0.57
CA PHE A 83 -21.49 12.05 -0.93
C PHE A 83 -22.58 12.35 0.13
N ASN A 84 -22.62 13.60 0.60
CA ASN A 84 -23.63 14.08 1.54
C ASN A 84 -24.69 14.87 0.77
N SER A 85 -25.77 14.19 0.40
CA SER A 85 -26.90 14.81 -0.31
C SER A 85 -27.66 15.83 0.54
N GLU A 86 -27.65 15.69 1.87
CA GLU A 86 -28.39 16.58 2.78
C GLU A 86 -27.71 17.94 2.94
N LYS A 87 -26.37 17.95 2.97
CA LYS A 87 -25.57 19.17 3.10
C LYS A 87 -25.29 19.82 1.75
N SER A 88 -25.32 19.04 0.67
CA SER A 88 -25.15 19.54 -0.70
C SER A 88 -26.35 20.37 -1.14
N TYR A 89 -26.09 21.47 -1.85
CA TYR A 89 -27.15 22.36 -2.31
C TYR A 89 -26.74 23.15 -3.56
N CYS A 90 -27.74 23.66 -4.27
CA CYS A 90 -27.52 24.62 -5.35
C CYS A 90 -28.14 25.98 -5.00
N LYS A 91 -27.59 27.07 -5.56
CA LYS A 91 -28.10 28.43 -5.38
C LYS A 91 -28.03 29.24 -6.68
N ILE A 92 -28.88 30.25 -6.78
CA ILE A 92 -28.83 31.27 -7.84
C ILE A 92 -28.65 32.62 -7.13
N GLY A 93 -27.55 33.31 -7.42
CA GLY A 93 -27.14 34.45 -6.58
C GLY A 93 -26.87 34.00 -5.15
N ASP A 94 -27.69 34.47 -4.21
CA ASP A 94 -27.63 34.08 -2.79
C ASP A 94 -28.81 33.23 -2.32
N GLU A 95 -29.75 32.91 -3.21
CA GLU A 95 -30.94 32.11 -2.88
C GLU A 95 -30.74 30.63 -3.19
N LYS A 96 -30.90 29.76 -2.16
CA LYS A 96 -30.89 28.30 -2.32
C LYS A 96 -32.07 27.84 -3.16
N GLN A 97 -31.82 26.87 -4.03
CA GLN A 97 -32.81 26.28 -4.92
C GLN A 97 -33.21 24.90 -4.42
N ASP A 98 -34.48 24.55 -4.61
CA ASP A 98 -35.01 23.22 -4.35
C ASP A 98 -34.66 22.29 -5.52
N MET A 99 -33.50 21.65 -5.42
CA MET A 99 -32.95 20.77 -6.44
C MET A 99 -32.39 19.52 -5.77
N THR A 100 -32.69 18.36 -6.34
CA THR A 100 -32.07 17.10 -5.95
C THR A 100 -30.70 16.99 -6.58
N ILE A 101 -29.70 16.74 -5.75
CA ILE A 101 -28.33 16.46 -6.18
C ILE A 101 -28.01 15.03 -5.77
N THR A 102 -27.56 14.21 -6.72
CA THR A 102 -27.04 12.87 -6.44
C THR A 102 -25.67 12.69 -7.07
N TYR A 103 -24.76 12.07 -6.33
CA TYR A 103 -23.44 11.71 -6.84
C TYR A 103 -23.19 10.23 -6.57
N ASP A 104 -23.01 9.46 -7.64
CA ASP A 104 -22.68 8.05 -7.55
C ASP A 104 -21.16 7.89 -7.47
N MET A 105 -20.67 7.46 -6.31
CA MET A 105 -19.23 7.33 -6.04
C MET A 105 -18.53 6.27 -6.91
N ASN A 106 -19.26 5.32 -7.52
CA ASN A 106 -18.69 4.24 -8.32
C ASN A 106 -18.55 4.64 -9.79
N THR A 107 -19.62 5.17 -10.36
CA THR A 107 -19.70 5.61 -11.76
C THR A 107 -19.19 7.04 -11.95
N LYS A 108 -18.95 7.77 -10.86
CA LYS A 108 -18.57 9.19 -10.84
C LYS A 108 -19.59 10.10 -11.53
N ASN A 109 -20.85 9.65 -11.59
CA ASN A 109 -21.94 10.38 -12.21
C ASN A 109 -22.57 11.36 -11.21
N LEU A 110 -22.57 12.64 -11.57
CA LEU A 110 -23.32 13.70 -10.89
C LEU A 110 -24.65 13.93 -11.61
N THR A 111 -25.77 13.88 -10.88
CA THR A 111 -27.09 14.26 -11.38
C THR A 111 -27.64 15.41 -10.56
N ILE A 112 -28.14 16.44 -11.24
CA ILE A 112 -28.80 17.60 -10.63
C ILE A 112 -30.15 17.78 -11.32
N ALA A 113 -31.25 17.71 -10.56
CA ALA A 113 -32.60 17.81 -11.13
C ALA A 113 -33.63 18.38 -10.13
N PRO A 114 -34.60 19.20 -10.59
CA PRO A 114 -34.72 19.76 -11.94
C PRO A 114 -33.80 20.97 -12.15
N MET A 115 -33.18 21.08 -13.33
CA MET A 115 -32.45 22.30 -13.73
C MET A 115 -33.38 23.29 -14.43
N THR A 116 -33.80 24.32 -13.71
CA THR A 116 -34.85 25.25 -14.18
C THR A 116 -34.33 26.61 -14.63
N SER A 117 -33.07 26.97 -14.32
CA SER A 117 -32.56 28.32 -14.54
C SER A 117 -31.05 28.37 -14.82
N LYS A 118 -30.62 29.38 -15.58
CA LYS A 118 -29.20 29.65 -15.87
C LYS A 118 -28.52 30.32 -14.66
N GLY A 119 -27.22 30.06 -14.47
CA GLY A 119 -26.42 30.67 -13.39
C GLY A 119 -26.46 29.94 -12.05
N THR A 120 -27.04 28.74 -12.01
CA THR A 120 -27.11 27.88 -10.83
C THR A 120 -25.72 27.38 -10.42
N LYS A 121 -25.26 27.73 -9.22
CA LYS A 121 -24.03 27.22 -8.61
C LYS A 121 -24.37 26.14 -7.59
N CYS A 122 -23.73 24.98 -7.68
CA CYS A 122 -23.91 23.87 -6.78
C CYS A 122 -22.69 23.67 -5.88
N TYR A 123 -22.93 23.20 -4.67
CA TYR A 123 -21.92 22.96 -3.65
C TYR A 123 -22.10 21.52 -3.18
N LEU A 124 -21.12 20.68 -3.49
CA LEU A 124 -21.11 19.26 -3.16
C LEU A 124 -20.32 19.06 -1.88
N TYR A 125 -20.94 18.43 -0.90
CA TYR A 125 -20.33 18.08 0.38
C TYR A 125 -20.13 16.57 0.43
N PHE A 126 -19.00 16.16 0.98
CA PHE A 126 -18.64 14.76 1.14
C PHE A 126 -18.20 14.51 2.59
N ASN A 127 -18.82 13.54 3.24
CA ASN A 127 -18.49 13.13 4.62
C ASN A 127 -17.30 12.17 4.59
N GLU A 128 -16.45 12.22 5.61
CA GLU A 128 -15.35 11.28 5.74
C GLU A 128 -15.92 9.86 5.89
N GLN A 129 -15.57 8.99 4.97
CA GLN A 129 -15.91 7.58 5.05
C GLN A 129 -14.76 6.84 5.72
N LYS A 130 -14.95 6.52 7.00
CA LYS A 130 -14.01 5.69 7.75
C LYS A 130 -14.03 4.26 7.20
N ILE A 131 -13.06 3.95 6.35
CA ILE A 131 -12.82 2.61 5.83
C ILE A 131 -11.68 2.00 6.64
N LEU A 132 -11.89 0.81 7.21
CA LEU A 132 -10.81 0.07 7.87
C LEU A 132 -9.67 -0.16 6.87
N LEU A 133 -8.43 0.04 7.30
CA LEU A 133 -7.27 -0.13 6.43
C LEU A 133 -7.22 -1.54 5.83
N ALA A 134 -7.59 -2.57 6.60
CA ALA A 134 -7.71 -3.94 6.12
C ALA A 134 -8.65 -4.07 4.92
N ASP A 135 -9.80 -3.38 4.96
CA ASP A 135 -10.81 -3.42 3.90
C ASP A 135 -10.37 -2.64 2.67
N ALA A 136 -9.72 -1.48 2.87
CA ALA A 136 -9.10 -0.72 1.79
C ALA A 136 -8.05 -1.56 1.04
N ILE A 137 -7.13 -2.21 1.77
CA ILE A 137 -6.11 -3.09 1.20
C ILE A 137 -6.76 -4.23 0.39
N LYS A 138 -7.78 -4.90 0.93
CA LYS A 138 -8.47 -6.00 0.22
C LYS A 138 -9.23 -5.54 -1.01
N ARG A 139 -9.83 -4.34 -0.98
CA ARG A 139 -10.55 -3.74 -2.12
C ARG A 139 -9.60 -3.39 -3.25
N ASP A 140 -8.44 -2.81 -2.91
CA ASP A 140 -7.49 -2.25 -3.88
C ASP A 140 -6.52 -3.31 -4.44
N ASN A 141 -6.65 -4.57 -4.00
CA ASN A 141 -5.79 -5.68 -4.40
C ASN A 141 -6.60 -6.89 -4.88
N GLN A 142 -6.10 -7.55 -5.92
CA GLN A 142 -6.59 -8.86 -6.30
C GLN A 142 -6.15 -9.91 -5.29
N ILE A 143 -7.12 -10.61 -4.69
CA ILE A 143 -6.87 -11.75 -3.81
C ILE A 143 -6.89 -13.02 -4.66
N ASN A 144 -5.72 -13.62 -4.83
CA ASN A 144 -5.53 -14.83 -5.60
C ASN A 144 -5.97 -16.08 -4.81
N SER A 145 -6.49 -17.06 -5.55
CA SER A 145 -6.85 -18.36 -5.03
C SER A 145 -5.69 -19.36 -5.13
N GLY A 146 -5.75 -20.41 -4.33
CA GLY A 146 -4.72 -21.46 -4.28
C GLY A 146 -3.52 -21.11 -3.41
N THR A 147 -2.57 -22.04 -3.38
CA THR A 147 -1.32 -21.91 -2.61
C THR A 147 -0.16 -21.77 -3.58
N PRO A 148 0.66 -20.71 -3.48
CA PRO A 148 1.87 -20.59 -4.29
C PRO A 148 2.84 -21.75 -4.06
N ASN A 149 3.66 -22.04 -5.08
CA ASN A 149 4.79 -22.95 -4.90
C ASN A 149 5.96 -22.20 -4.26
N PHE A 150 6.15 -22.36 -2.94
CA PHE A 150 7.23 -21.69 -2.20
C PHE A 150 8.63 -22.27 -2.46
N ALA A 151 8.76 -23.30 -3.29
CA ALA A 151 10.07 -23.72 -3.81
C ALA A 151 10.60 -22.76 -4.88
N ASN A 152 9.71 -21.96 -5.49
CA ASN A 152 10.05 -21.00 -6.54
C ASN A 152 10.07 -19.57 -6.00
N THR A 153 11.04 -18.80 -6.48
CA THR A 153 11.10 -17.36 -6.24
C THR A 153 9.95 -16.66 -6.96
N ALA A 154 9.33 -15.66 -6.31
CA ALA A 154 8.33 -14.81 -6.94
C ALA A 154 9.00 -13.59 -7.58
N THR A 155 9.05 -13.55 -8.91
CA THR A 155 9.77 -12.49 -9.65
C THR A 155 8.86 -11.48 -10.33
N THR A 156 7.55 -11.73 -10.38
CA THR A 156 6.53 -10.85 -10.94
C THR A 156 5.59 -10.38 -9.85
N ASP A 157 4.73 -9.41 -10.16
CA ASP A 157 3.62 -9.05 -9.27
C ASP A 157 2.64 -10.25 -9.21
N GLU A 158 2.65 -10.98 -8.09
CA GLU A 158 1.74 -12.10 -7.83
C GLU A 158 0.59 -11.69 -6.89
N GLY A 159 0.47 -10.41 -6.54
CA GLY A 159 -0.61 -9.87 -5.73
C GLY A 159 -0.67 -10.40 -4.29
N VAL A 160 -1.90 -10.64 -3.83
CA VAL A 160 -2.21 -11.04 -2.45
C VAL A 160 -2.75 -12.47 -2.41
N TYR A 161 -2.27 -13.28 -1.47
CA TYR A 161 -2.76 -14.63 -1.22
C TYR A 161 -3.35 -14.76 0.18
N LYS A 162 -4.27 -15.71 0.34
CA LYS A 162 -4.92 -16.03 1.61
C LYS A 162 -4.34 -17.32 2.21
N THR A 163 -4.11 -17.34 3.52
CA THR A 163 -3.79 -18.53 4.30
C THR A 163 -4.34 -18.41 5.73
N GLN A 164 -4.07 -19.37 6.61
CA GLN A 164 -4.41 -19.29 8.03
C GLN A 164 -3.19 -18.91 8.88
N ASP A 165 -3.39 -18.02 9.84
CA ASP A 165 -2.52 -17.90 11.02
C ASP A 165 -3.23 -18.46 12.28
N ASP A 166 -2.75 -18.11 13.47
CA ASP A 166 -3.34 -18.59 14.73
C ASP A 166 -4.71 -17.98 15.06
N TRP A 167 -5.09 -16.89 14.39
CA TRP A 167 -6.31 -16.11 14.69
C TRP A 167 -7.33 -16.10 13.54
N GLY A 168 -6.97 -16.62 12.36
CA GLY A 168 -7.90 -16.86 11.27
C GLY A 168 -7.30 -16.57 9.91
N ASP A 169 -8.13 -16.02 9.02
CA ASP A 169 -7.77 -15.69 7.65
C ASP A 169 -6.73 -14.56 7.60
N SER A 170 -5.51 -14.88 7.17
CA SER A 170 -4.46 -13.90 6.91
C SER A 170 -4.24 -13.71 5.41
N TYR A 171 -3.95 -12.48 5.01
CA TYR A 171 -3.77 -12.07 3.60
C TYR A 171 -2.39 -11.46 3.43
N TYR A 172 -1.50 -12.10 2.67
CA TYR A 172 -0.10 -11.70 2.54
C TYR A 172 0.26 -11.31 1.10
N PHE A 173 1.13 -10.33 0.96
CA PHE A 173 1.65 -9.87 -0.32
C PHE A 173 2.77 -10.78 -0.83
N ARG A 174 2.83 -11.00 -2.15
CA ARG A 174 3.85 -11.85 -2.79
C ARG A 174 4.37 -11.26 -4.11
N GLY A 175 5.68 -11.38 -4.31
CA GLY A 175 6.34 -11.02 -5.55
C GLY A 175 6.69 -9.55 -5.67
N ALA A 176 6.79 -9.06 -6.90
CA ALA A 176 7.18 -7.69 -7.26
C ALA A 176 6.01 -6.68 -7.14
N VAL A 177 5.22 -6.79 -6.07
CA VAL A 177 4.05 -5.94 -5.82
C VAL A 177 4.44 -4.47 -5.65
N THR A 178 3.66 -3.59 -6.27
CA THR A 178 3.92 -2.14 -6.25
C THR A 178 2.95 -1.35 -5.39
N ASN A 179 1.86 -1.97 -4.95
CA ASN A 179 0.71 -1.35 -4.27
C ASN A 179 0.55 -1.76 -2.78
N ASN A 180 1.67 -2.05 -2.10
CA ASN A 180 1.73 -2.39 -0.67
C ASN A 180 2.53 -1.38 0.17
N TRP A 181 2.45 -0.09 -0.16
CA TRP A 181 3.06 1.00 0.59
C TRP A 181 2.10 1.63 1.58
N LEU A 182 2.61 1.95 2.76
CA LEU A 182 1.90 2.72 3.76
C LEU A 182 2.83 3.79 4.34
N LYS A 183 2.30 4.98 4.60
CA LYS A 183 3.01 6.08 5.24
C LYS A 183 2.41 6.35 6.61
N PHE A 184 3.25 6.24 7.64
CA PHE A 184 2.84 6.37 9.03
C PHE A 184 4.01 6.86 9.88
N ALA A 185 3.72 7.79 10.80
CA ALA A 185 4.70 8.40 11.70
C ALA A 185 5.92 9.02 10.98
N GLY A 186 5.72 9.58 9.78
CA GLY A 186 6.80 10.17 8.98
C GLY A 186 7.68 9.18 8.22
N TYR A 187 7.36 7.88 8.27
CA TYR A 187 8.11 6.82 7.58
C TYR A 187 7.27 6.11 6.53
N TYR A 188 7.98 5.48 5.59
CA TYR A 188 7.40 4.59 4.59
C TYR A 188 7.59 3.14 5.04
N TRP A 189 6.53 2.37 4.87
CA TRP A 189 6.42 0.98 5.28
C TRP A 189 5.98 0.13 4.10
N ARG A 190 6.45 -1.12 4.06
CA ARG A 190 5.88 -2.15 3.19
C ARG A 190 4.89 -2.96 4.02
N ILE A 191 3.70 -3.18 3.49
CA ILE A 191 2.72 -4.08 4.10
C ILE A 191 3.15 -5.51 3.79
N ILE A 192 3.33 -6.30 4.84
CA ILE A 192 3.63 -7.74 4.74
C ILE A 192 2.32 -8.51 4.58
N ARG A 193 1.40 -8.29 5.52
CA ARG A 193 0.11 -9.00 5.59
C ARG A 193 -0.92 -8.30 6.45
N ILE A 194 -2.18 -8.68 6.23
CA ILE A 194 -3.28 -8.54 7.18
C ILE A 194 -3.28 -9.83 8.01
N ASN A 195 -3.15 -9.72 9.33
CA ASN A 195 -3.20 -10.85 10.26
C ASN A 195 -4.64 -11.36 10.41
N GLY A 196 -4.82 -12.58 10.92
CA GLY A 196 -6.13 -13.19 11.13
C GLY A 196 -7.02 -12.43 12.13
N ASP A 197 -6.41 -11.66 13.05
CA ASP A 197 -7.12 -10.77 13.96
C ASP A 197 -7.41 -9.37 13.37
N GLY A 198 -7.13 -9.17 12.08
CA GLY A 198 -7.37 -7.91 11.35
C GLY A 198 -6.26 -6.86 11.50
N SER A 199 -5.29 -7.07 12.39
CA SER A 199 -4.14 -6.15 12.52
C SER A 199 -3.26 -6.18 11.26
N ILE A 200 -2.58 -5.06 10.97
CA ILE A 200 -1.80 -4.91 9.72
C ILE A 200 -0.31 -4.97 10.03
N ARG A 201 0.38 -5.99 9.52
CA ARG A 201 1.81 -6.20 9.75
C ARG A 201 2.66 -5.46 8.72
N LEU A 202 3.57 -4.62 9.21
CA LEU A 202 4.35 -3.68 8.41
C LEU A 202 5.85 -3.87 8.67
N ILE A 203 6.67 -3.70 7.63
CA ILE A 203 8.13 -3.62 7.75
C ILE A 203 8.63 -2.25 7.29
N TYR A 204 9.55 -1.69 8.07
CA TYR A 204 10.16 -0.39 7.82
C TYR A 204 10.86 -0.34 6.45
N ASN A 205 10.75 0.80 5.78
CA ASN A 205 11.38 1.09 4.50
C ASN A 205 11.83 2.57 4.40
N GLY A 206 12.32 3.15 5.49
CA GLY A 206 12.97 4.46 5.44
C GLY A 206 12.02 5.66 5.48
N THR A 207 12.58 6.82 5.11
CA THR A 207 11.88 8.12 5.03
C THR A 207 11.49 8.50 3.61
N SER A 208 11.68 7.58 2.64
CA SER A 208 11.28 7.75 1.25
C SER A 208 10.80 6.42 0.67
N THR A 209 10.38 6.42 -0.59
CA THR A 209 9.96 5.21 -1.31
C THR A 209 11.11 4.47 -1.99
N ALA A 210 12.36 4.81 -1.67
CA ALA A 210 13.54 4.08 -2.14
C ALA A 210 13.44 2.61 -1.68
N THR A 211 13.45 1.69 -2.64
CA THR A 211 13.30 0.26 -2.36
C THR A 211 14.61 -0.42 -1.99
N THR A 212 15.76 0.22 -2.22
CA THR A 212 17.08 -0.35 -1.99
C THR A 212 18.04 0.60 -1.26
N GLY A 213 19.11 0.05 -0.71
CA GLY A 213 20.16 0.79 -0.01
C GLY A 213 19.91 0.97 1.48
N ASP A 214 20.91 1.54 2.17
CA ASP A 214 20.95 1.66 3.64
C ASP A 214 19.77 2.43 4.23
N SER A 215 19.16 3.34 3.45
CA SER A 215 17.97 4.09 3.88
C SER A 215 16.76 3.20 4.19
N THR A 216 16.76 1.94 3.74
CA THR A 216 15.72 0.95 4.06
C THR A 216 15.88 0.32 5.45
N LEU A 217 16.96 0.64 6.16
CA LEU A 217 17.35 0.08 7.45
C LEU A 217 17.43 1.20 8.50
N ILE A 218 17.24 0.86 9.79
CA ILE A 218 17.54 1.80 10.89
C ILE A 218 18.99 1.68 11.37
N ASN A 219 19.65 0.58 11.02
CA ASN A 219 21.06 0.28 11.28
C ASN A 219 21.51 -0.77 10.25
N SER A 220 22.64 -0.56 9.58
CA SER A 220 23.18 -1.46 8.55
C SER A 220 24.27 -2.43 9.05
N SER A 221 24.71 -2.27 10.30
CA SER A 221 25.80 -3.05 10.89
C SER A 221 25.47 -3.43 12.33
N GLN A 222 24.62 -4.45 12.49
CA GLN A 222 24.17 -4.95 13.79
C GLN A 222 24.32 -6.47 13.86
N ALA A 223 24.91 -6.96 14.97
CA ALA A 223 24.79 -8.37 15.32
C ALA A 223 23.40 -8.69 15.85
N PHE A 224 22.84 -9.86 15.52
CA PHE A 224 21.59 -10.33 16.11
C PHE A 224 21.75 -10.44 17.63
N ASN A 225 22.79 -11.14 18.07
CA ASN A 225 23.19 -11.27 19.46
C ASN A 225 24.71 -11.29 19.59
N SER A 226 25.27 -10.59 20.58
CA SER A 226 26.73 -10.53 20.77
C SER A 226 27.36 -11.86 21.18
N SER A 227 26.57 -12.77 21.75
CA SER A 227 27.01 -14.12 22.11
C SER A 227 26.43 -15.14 21.15
N TYR A 228 27.23 -16.14 20.76
CA TYR A 228 26.87 -17.13 19.73
C TYR A 228 27.05 -18.59 20.15
N ASN A 229 27.73 -18.85 21.27
CA ASN A 229 28.20 -20.19 21.64
C ASN A 229 27.19 -21.08 22.38
N ARG A 230 25.92 -20.67 22.41
CA ARG A 230 24.82 -21.41 23.00
C ARG A 230 23.59 -21.36 22.12
N SER A 231 22.82 -22.43 22.09
CA SER A 231 21.65 -22.54 21.22
C SER A 231 20.55 -21.53 21.56
N GLU A 232 20.37 -21.15 22.83
CA GLU A 232 19.38 -20.14 23.22
C GLU A 232 19.63 -18.73 22.63
N TYR A 233 20.84 -18.44 22.14
CA TYR A 233 21.21 -17.11 21.62
C TYR A 233 20.58 -16.74 20.28
N VAL A 234 19.90 -17.67 19.61
CA VAL A 234 19.05 -17.40 18.44
C VAL A 234 17.77 -16.64 18.79
N GLY A 235 17.42 -16.56 20.08
CA GLY A 235 16.18 -15.93 20.52
C GLY A 235 16.23 -14.40 20.49
N TYR A 236 15.11 -13.77 20.11
CA TYR A 236 14.93 -12.33 20.25
C TYR A 236 15.11 -11.87 21.72
N MET A 237 14.70 -12.76 22.65
CA MET A 237 15.09 -12.78 24.05
C MET A 237 15.55 -14.20 24.40
N TYR A 238 16.34 -14.36 25.46
CA TYR A 238 16.83 -15.67 25.91
C TYR A 238 16.98 -15.73 27.44
N THR A 239 17.04 -16.94 28.00
CA THR A 239 17.51 -17.20 29.36
C THR A 239 18.56 -18.30 29.27
N SER A 240 19.68 -18.16 29.98
CA SER A 240 20.71 -19.20 30.01
C SER A 240 20.11 -20.55 30.37
N SER A 241 20.47 -21.59 29.63
CA SER A 241 20.06 -22.98 29.87
C SER A 241 18.54 -23.22 29.73
N GLN A 242 17.81 -22.35 29.01
CA GLN A 242 16.40 -22.55 28.70
C GLN A 242 16.12 -22.34 27.21
N GLN A 243 15.43 -23.28 26.58
CA GLN A 243 15.02 -23.18 25.17
C GLN A 243 14.12 -21.97 24.90
N HIS A 244 13.10 -21.77 25.77
CA HIS A 244 12.08 -20.74 25.61
C HIS A 244 12.17 -19.62 26.67
N GLY A 245 13.37 -19.40 27.21
CA GLY A 245 13.59 -18.37 28.22
C GLY A 245 13.58 -16.96 27.64
N ASN A 246 13.13 -15.95 28.41
CA ASN A 246 12.93 -14.58 27.96
C ASN A 246 13.45 -13.51 28.96
N THR A 247 14.44 -13.82 29.80
CA THR A 247 14.90 -12.86 30.83
C THR A 247 15.97 -11.89 30.35
N THR A 248 16.64 -12.18 29.24
CA THR A 248 17.73 -11.39 28.67
C THR A 248 17.38 -10.96 27.24
N ASN A 249 17.58 -9.69 26.92
CA ASN A 249 17.39 -9.17 25.56
C ASN A 249 18.58 -9.54 24.66
N SER A 250 18.31 -9.88 23.40
CA SER A 250 19.35 -9.91 22.36
C SER A 250 19.86 -8.49 22.05
N SER A 251 21.05 -8.38 21.44
CA SER A 251 21.62 -7.10 21.02
C SER A 251 20.72 -6.35 20.03
N ILE A 252 20.13 -7.06 19.06
CA ILE A 252 19.23 -6.45 18.07
C ILE A 252 17.93 -5.92 18.67
N LYS A 253 17.41 -6.58 19.72
CA LYS A 253 16.23 -6.10 20.45
C LYS A 253 16.48 -4.74 21.09
N GLY A 254 17.66 -4.51 21.66
CA GLY A 254 18.03 -3.20 22.23
C GLY A 254 17.97 -2.06 21.20
N VAL A 255 18.39 -2.32 19.95
CA VAL A 255 18.32 -1.35 18.85
C VAL A 255 16.86 -1.06 18.48
N LEU A 256 16.04 -2.10 18.35
CA LEU A 256 14.61 -1.96 18.01
C LEU A 256 13.82 -1.23 19.09
N ASP A 257 14.05 -1.57 20.36
CA ASP A 257 13.38 -0.91 21.50
C ASP A 257 13.73 0.58 21.54
N SER A 258 15.02 0.93 21.41
CA SER A 258 15.48 2.32 21.43
C SER A 258 14.88 3.13 20.27
N TRP A 259 14.85 2.54 19.07
CA TRP A 259 14.26 3.18 17.90
C TRP A 259 12.75 3.37 18.05
N TYR A 260 12.01 2.35 18.52
CA TYR A 260 10.58 2.45 18.74
C TYR A 260 10.24 3.55 19.76
N SER A 261 10.90 3.57 20.91
CA SER A 261 10.62 4.55 21.96
C SER A 261 10.87 5.99 21.50
N SER A 262 11.84 6.20 20.61
CA SER A 262 12.17 7.53 20.09
C SER A 262 11.24 8.02 18.98
N ASN A 263 10.65 7.10 18.21
CA ASN A 263 9.99 7.45 16.95
C ASN A 263 8.49 7.09 16.90
N LEU A 264 8.05 6.07 17.65
CA LEU A 264 6.68 5.53 17.56
C LEU A 264 5.89 5.59 18.87
N ALA A 265 6.51 5.96 20.00
CA ALA A 265 5.83 5.99 21.30
C ALA A 265 4.58 6.90 21.32
N SER A 266 4.60 8.02 20.57
CA SER A 266 3.46 8.94 20.45
C SER A 266 2.30 8.40 19.62
N TYR A 267 2.48 7.27 18.93
CA TYR A 267 1.49 6.63 18.07
C TYR A 267 1.01 5.27 18.61
N ALA A 268 1.23 5.02 19.91
CA ALA A 268 0.93 3.75 20.55
C ALA A 268 -0.56 3.37 20.55
N ASP A 269 -1.46 4.32 20.28
CA ASP A 269 -2.90 4.09 20.10
C ASP A 269 -3.22 3.41 18.75
N LYS A 270 -2.38 3.60 17.73
CA LYS A 270 -2.53 2.98 16.39
C LYS A 270 -1.80 1.65 16.25
N ILE A 271 -0.99 1.26 17.24
CA ILE A 271 -0.14 0.07 17.19
C ILE A 271 -0.73 -1.01 18.08
N SER A 272 -0.93 -2.19 17.50
CA SER A 272 -1.50 -3.34 18.18
C SER A 272 -0.58 -3.82 19.30
N LYS A 273 -1.17 -3.99 20.48
CA LYS A 273 -0.52 -4.61 21.64
C LYS A 273 -0.77 -6.11 21.72
N GLU A 274 -1.74 -6.61 20.96
CA GLU A 274 -2.17 -8.02 20.94
C GLU A 274 -1.44 -8.85 19.88
N ALA A 275 -1.12 -8.26 18.73
CA ALA A 275 -0.44 -8.96 17.65
C ALA A 275 1.04 -9.16 18.01
N GLY A 276 1.45 -10.42 18.10
CA GLY A 276 2.78 -10.80 18.55
C GLY A 276 3.81 -11.01 17.44
N PHE A 277 5.00 -11.39 17.87
CA PHE A 277 6.14 -11.69 17.02
C PHE A 277 6.63 -13.09 17.33
N CYS A 278 6.62 -14.00 16.36
CA CYS A 278 6.93 -15.41 16.60
C CYS A 278 8.43 -15.69 16.47
N GLY A 279 9.09 -16.04 17.59
CA GLY A 279 10.48 -16.48 17.59
C GLY A 279 10.69 -17.94 17.19
N ASP A 280 9.64 -18.77 17.29
CA ASP A 280 9.64 -20.21 16.94
C ASP A 280 10.97 -20.94 17.21
N ARG A 281 11.31 -21.11 18.51
CA ARG A 281 12.49 -21.87 18.94
C ARG A 281 12.18 -23.35 19.11
N ASP A 282 11.05 -23.83 18.59
CA ASP A 282 10.75 -25.26 18.53
C ASP A 282 11.78 -25.97 17.65
N LEU A 283 12.09 -27.22 18.00
CA LEU A 283 13.03 -28.02 17.20
C LEU A 283 12.33 -28.68 16.03
N LYS A 284 13.06 -28.83 14.93
CA LYS A 284 12.66 -29.68 13.81
C LYS A 284 12.43 -31.12 14.29
N SER A 285 13.32 -31.61 15.14
CA SER A 285 13.26 -32.93 15.78
C SER A 285 14.26 -33.04 16.94
N GLY A 286 14.08 -34.03 17.80
CA GLY A 286 15.02 -34.36 18.87
C GLY A 286 14.84 -33.53 20.15
N SER A 287 15.86 -33.56 21.00
CA SER A 287 15.86 -32.88 22.30
C SER A 287 16.74 -31.65 22.29
N TRP A 288 16.31 -30.61 22.99
CA TRP A 288 17.07 -29.37 23.09
C TRP A 288 18.27 -29.52 24.03
N SER A 289 19.38 -28.87 23.65
CA SER A 289 20.57 -28.70 24.49
C SER A 289 21.14 -27.31 24.27
N SER A 290 21.65 -26.67 25.32
CA SER A 290 22.31 -25.37 25.23
C SER A 290 23.64 -25.46 24.45
N THR A 291 24.33 -26.59 24.54
CA THR A 291 25.68 -26.80 24.01
C THR A 291 25.89 -28.23 23.52
N GLY A 292 26.90 -28.44 22.66
CA GLY A 292 27.52 -29.75 22.40
C GLY A 292 26.96 -30.52 21.20
N SER A 293 25.67 -30.40 20.91
CA SER A 293 25.03 -31.12 19.80
C SER A 293 24.51 -30.18 18.72
N THR A 294 24.63 -30.60 17.46
CA THR A 294 23.92 -29.91 16.38
C THR A 294 22.42 -30.10 16.57
N LEU A 295 21.65 -29.00 16.54
CA LEU A 295 20.19 -29.04 16.52
C LEU A 295 19.66 -28.10 15.44
N TYR A 296 18.51 -28.46 14.89
CA TYR A 296 17.83 -27.70 13.85
C TYR A 296 16.50 -27.19 14.40
N TYR A 297 16.20 -25.92 14.19
CA TYR A 297 14.92 -25.35 14.57
C TYR A 297 13.85 -25.68 13.52
N ALA A 298 12.57 -25.60 13.90
CA ALA A 298 11.46 -26.02 13.07
C ALA A 298 11.43 -25.24 11.72
N ALA A 299 11.77 -23.96 11.75
CA ALA A 299 11.92 -23.13 10.54
C ALA A 299 12.95 -23.69 9.54
N TYR A 300 14.04 -24.31 9.99
CA TYR A 300 15.00 -24.99 9.10
C TYR A 300 14.30 -26.08 8.28
N GLY A 301 13.59 -26.99 8.95
CA GLY A 301 12.89 -28.07 8.27
C GLY A 301 11.82 -27.56 7.31
N ARG A 302 11.05 -26.55 7.73
CA ARG A 302 10.00 -25.95 6.89
C ARG A 302 10.55 -25.24 5.66
N LEU A 303 11.59 -24.42 5.79
CA LEU A 303 12.03 -23.50 4.73
C LEU A 303 13.16 -24.07 3.86
N ILE A 304 13.98 -24.98 4.39
CA ILE A 304 15.09 -25.58 3.65
C ILE A 304 14.69 -26.90 3.02
N ASP A 305 14.12 -27.82 3.81
CA ASP A 305 13.82 -29.17 3.32
C ASP A 305 12.48 -29.21 2.57
N ASN A 306 11.44 -28.62 3.17
CA ASN A 306 10.06 -28.83 2.71
C ASN A 306 9.48 -27.71 1.85
N LYS A 307 10.08 -26.51 1.88
CA LYS A 307 9.55 -25.30 1.24
C LYS A 307 8.07 -25.03 1.62
N ALA A 308 7.78 -25.11 2.91
CA ALA A 308 6.44 -25.02 3.47
C ALA A 308 6.39 -23.97 4.60
N PRO A 309 6.47 -22.67 4.27
CA PRO A 309 6.35 -21.60 5.27
C PRO A 309 4.98 -21.61 5.94
N THR A 310 4.92 -21.11 7.18
CA THR A 310 3.69 -20.96 7.96
C THR A 310 3.61 -19.60 8.65
N LEU A 311 2.38 -19.11 8.88
CA LEU A 311 2.13 -17.91 9.69
C LEU A 311 1.75 -18.24 11.14
N LYS A 312 1.71 -19.53 11.49
CA LYS A 312 1.34 -20.01 12.82
C LYS A 312 2.53 -20.00 13.78
N CYS A 313 2.26 -19.64 15.03
CA CYS A 313 3.17 -19.68 16.15
C CYS A 313 2.68 -20.71 17.18
N SER A 314 3.03 -21.97 16.96
CA SER A 314 2.51 -23.10 17.73
C SER A 314 2.79 -23.00 19.23
N ASN A 315 3.90 -22.36 19.63
CA ASN A 315 4.34 -22.24 21.01
C ASN A 315 4.14 -20.81 21.53
N SER A 316 3.20 -20.64 22.45
CA SER A 316 2.88 -19.33 23.05
C SER A 316 4.03 -18.73 23.84
N SER A 317 5.00 -19.52 24.29
CA SER A 317 6.21 -19.04 24.98
C SER A 317 7.15 -18.27 24.05
N ASP A 318 7.06 -18.52 22.74
CA ASP A 318 7.84 -17.86 21.69
C ASP A 318 7.03 -16.82 20.90
N LEU A 319 5.74 -16.67 21.21
CA LEU A 319 4.96 -15.55 20.71
C LEU A 319 5.22 -14.33 21.60
N TYR A 320 6.16 -13.49 21.19
CA TYR A 320 6.52 -12.27 21.90
C TYR A 320 5.40 -11.22 21.79
N THR A 321 4.84 -10.82 22.92
CA THR A 321 3.77 -9.82 23.03
C THR A 321 4.05 -8.85 24.16
N THR A 322 3.35 -7.72 24.18
CA THR A 322 3.48 -6.74 25.28
C THR A 322 2.86 -7.26 26.57
N SER A 323 3.28 -6.71 27.71
CA SER A 323 2.76 -7.08 29.02
C SER A 323 1.23 -6.94 29.16
N SER A 324 0.63 -5.99 28.42
CA SER A 324 -0.82 -5.77 28.37
C SER A 324 -1.58 -6.74 27.47
N SER A 325 -0.91 -7.56 26.68
CA SER A 325 -1.57 -8.48 25.75
C SER A 325 -2.34 -9.58 26.48
N SER A 326 -3.43 -10.02 25.88
CA SER A 326 -4.12 -11.26 26.23
C SER A 326 -3.43 -12.53 25.72
N LYS A 327 -2.48 -12.40 24.77
CA LYS A 327 -1.83 -13.49 24.04
C LYS A 327 -0.34 -13.59 24.37
N GLY A 328 0.28 -14.71 24.00
CA GLY A 328 1.74 -14.89 23.99
C GLY A 328 2.41 -14.83 25.36
N ASN A 329 3.71 -14.55 25.36
CA ASN A 329 4.57 -14.59 26.54
C ASN A 329 4.61 -13.29 27.35
N LYS A 330 4.02 -12.20 26.83
CA LYS A 330 3.89 -10.90 27.51
C LYS A 330 5.22 -10.26 27.94
N ALA A 331 6.33 -10.65 27.30
CA ALA A 331 7.68 -10.25 27.68
C ALA A 331 8.16 -8.93 27.06
N LEU A 332 7.46 -8.41 26.04
CA LEU A 332 7.88 -7.18 25.36
C LEU A 332 7.49 -5.92 26.14
N THR A 333 8.42 -4.97 26.17
CA THR A 333 8.15 -3.59 26.60
C THR A 333 7.50 -2.80 25.46
N ASN A 334 8.05 -2.89 24.25
CA ASN A 334 7.53 -2.23 23.05
C ASN A 334 6.99 -3.27 22.05
N PRO A 335 5.87 -2.99 21.36
CA PRO A 335 5.29 -3.87 20.33
C PRO A 335 6.07 -3.79 18.99
N VAL A 336 7.36 -4.14 19.03
CA VAL A 336 8.25 -4.12 17.86
C VAL A 336 9.10 -5.39 17.79
N GLY A 337 9.32 -5.87 16.57
CA GLY A 337 10.18 -7.01 16.29
C GLY A 337 10.81 -6.92 14.90
N LEU A 338 11.11 -8.08 14.34
CA LEU A 338 11.62 -8.31 13.00
C LEU A 338 10.62 -9.14 12.17
N ILE A 339 10.87 -9.25 10.88
CA ILE A 339 10.14 -10.17 10.00
C ILE A 339 10.54 -11.61 10.30
N THR A 340 9.66 -12.59 10.10
CA THR A 340 10.04 -14.01 10.15
C THR A 340 10.59 -14.50 8.81
N ALA A 341 11.38 -15.57 8.83
CA ALA A 341 11.86 -16.21 7.60
C ALA A 341 10.71 -16.82 6.78
N ASP A 342 9.66 -17.32 7.45
CA ASP A 342 8.44 -17.79 6.80
C ASP A 342 7.74 -16.64 6.04
N GLU A 343 7.64 -15.44 6.62
CA GLU A 343 7.09 -14.24 5.96
C GLU A 343 7.92 -13.83 4.74
N VAL A 344 9.25 -13.89 4.82
CA VAL A 344 10.15 -13.66 3.67
C VAL A 344 9.90 -14.69 2.57
N SER A 345 9.73 -15.96 2.93
CA SER A 345 9.48 -17.04 1.97
C SER A 345 8.14 -16.88 1.26
N MET A 346 7.10 -16.52 2.02
CA MET A 346 5.77 -16.21 1.46
C MET A 346 5.82 -15.02 0.50
N ALA A 347 6.59 -13.98 0.82
CA ALA A 347 6.77 -12.80 -0.01
C ALA A 347 7.52 -13.06 -1.32
N GLY A 348 8.28 -14.16 -1.44
CA GLY A 348 8.98 -14.52 -2.68
C GLY A 348 10.45 -14.90 -2.53
N GLY A 349 11.02 -14.79 -1.33
CA GLY A 349 12.37 -15.28 -1.05
C GLY A 349 12.41 -16.80 -1.00
N VAL A 350 13.52 -17.41 -1.43
CA VAL A 350 13.72 -18.86 -1.33
C VAL A 350 15.10 -19.12 -0.76
N TRP A 351 15.20 -20.15 0.09
CA TRP A 351 16.48 -20.58 0.64
C TRP A 351 17.49 -20.88 -0.47
N GLY A 352 18.64 -20.19 -0.43
CA GLY A 352 19.75 -20.42 -1.35
C GLY A 352 19.55 -19.94 -2.79
N THR A 353 18.41 -19.32 -3.11
CA THR A 353 18.10 -18.84 -4.47
C THR A 353 17.94 -17.32 -4.49
N SER A 354 18.78 -16.64 -5.27
CA SER A 354 18.72 -15.18 -5.44
C SER A 354 17.39 -14.73 -6.03
N ASN A 355 16.84 -13.63 -5.50
CA ASN A 355 15.65 -12.99 -6.05
C ASN A 355 15.73 -11.49 -5.76
N SER A 356 16.07 -10.68 -6.77
CA SER A 356 16.13 -9.22 -6.63
C SER A 356 14.84 -8.51 -7.05
N SER A 357 13.76 -9.26 -7.33
CA SER A 357 12.52 -8.70 -7.89
C SER A 357 11.41 -8.51 -6.86
N TYR A 358 11.35 -9.34 -5.83
CA TYR A 358 10.28 -9.27 -4.81
C TYR A 358 10.39 -8.06 -3.89
N TYR A 359 9.27 -7.62 -3.34
CA TYR A 359 9.16 -6.33 -2.64
C TYR A 359 9.96 -6.17 -1.34
N LEU A 360 10.47 -7.27 -0.77
CA LEU A 360 11.31 -7.22 0.42
C LEU A 360 12.79 -7.12 0.08
N TYR A 361 13.18 -7.29 -1.19
CA TYR A 361 14.55 -7.07 -1.64
C TYR A 361 14.96 -5.60 -1.46
N THR A 362 16.08 -5.38 -0.78
CA THR A 362 16.63 -4.03 -0.53
C THR A 362 18.06 -3.85 -1.03
N GLY A 363 18.65 -4.87 -1.65
CA GLY A 363 20.10 -4.87 -1.96
C GLY A 363 21.00 -4.89 -0.71
N GLN A 364 20.42 -5.08 0.48
CA GLN A 364 21.12 -5.07 1.76
C GLN A 364 20.93 -6.40 2.49
N ASN A 365 21.88 -6.73 3.37
CA ASN A 365 21.69 -7.81 4.33
C ASN A 365 20.78 -7.33 5.45
N TYR A 366 19.78 -8.10 5.87
CA TYR A 366 19.00 -7.78 7.07
C TYR A 366 18.47 -9.02 7.80
N TRP A 367 18.38 -8.92 9.12
CA TRP A 367 17.98 -10.02 9.99
C TRP A 367 16.50 -10.35 9.92
N THR A 368 16.18 -11.64 10.05
CA THR A 368 14.85 -12.10 10.47
C THR A 368 14.90 -12.49 11.95
N MET A 369 13.74 -12.76 12.56
CA MET A 369 13.69 -13.32 13.93
C MET A 369 13.72 -14.83 14.01
N SER A 370 13.75 -15.53 12.87
CA SER A 370 13.61 -16.99 12.85
C SER A 370 14.95 -17.68 13.09
N PRO A 371 15.06 -18.56 14.09
CA PRO A 371 16.20 -19.44 14.28
C PRO A 371 16.38 -20.41 13.11
N SER A 372 17.63 -20.77 12.81
CA SER A 372 17.95 -21.75 11.78
C SER A 372 18.48 -23.04 12.41
N TYR A 373 19.67 -23.00 13.00
CA TYR A 373 20.26 -24.15 13.69
C TYR A 373 21.32 -23.69 14.70
N PHE A 374 21.72 -24.62 15.56
CA PHE A 374 22.92 -24.50 16.38
C PHE A 374 23.88 -25.62 15.98
N GLY A 375 25.10 -25.29 15.63
CA GLY A 375 26.12 -26.25 15.21
C GLY A 375 26.89 -26.83 16.39
N SER A 376 27.34 -28.09 16.27
CA SER A 376 28.19 -28.77 17.26
C SER A 376 29.52 -28.06 17.53
N ASN A 377 29.97 -27.21 16.62
CA ASN A 377 31.09 -26.28 16.81
C ASN A 377 30.79 -25.11 17.76
N GLY A 378 29.58 -25.03 18.33
CA GLY A 378 29.18 -23.96 19.22
C GLY A 378 28.81 -22.68 18.47
N SER A 379 28.08 -22.76 17.37
CA SER A 379 27.60 -21.57 16.65
C SER A 379 26.09 -21.55 16.49
N ALA A 380 25.44 -20.53 17.03
CA ALA A 380 24.03 -20.22 16.83
C ALA A 380 23.80 -19.44 15.54
N HIS A 381 22.79 -19.87 14.76
CA HIS A 381 22.42 -19.25 13.49
C HIS A 381 20.95 -18.86 13.45
N VAL A 382 20.69 -17.68 12.91
CA VAL A 382 19.35 -17.20 12.56
C VAL A 382 19.27 -16.96 11.06
N PHE A 383 18.05 -16.97 10.52
CA PHE A 383 17.82 -16.62 9.13
C PHE A 383 17.98 -15.11 8.91
N TYR A 384 18.45 -14.75 7.72
CA TYR A 384 18.53 -13.38 7.25
C TYR A 384 18.25 -13.33 5.74
N VAL A 385 17.98 -12.15 5.24
CA VAL A 385 17.92 -11.89 3.79
C VAL A 385 19.26 -11.34 3.36
N HIS A 386 19.90 -12.00 2.39
CA HIS A 386 21.18 -11.57 1.85
C HIS A 386 20.99 -10.41 0.84
N SER A 387 22.05 -9.67 0.56
CA SER A 387 22.05 -8.51 -0.36
C SER A 387 21.64 -8.83 -1.80
N ASN A 388 21.60 -10.11 -2.21
CA ASN A 388 21.06 -10.56 -3.49
C ASN A 388 19.59 -11.05 -3.41
N GLY A 389 18.95 -10.85 -2.25
CA GLY A 389 17.56 -11.17 -1.97
C GLY A 389 17.25 -12.63 -1.67
N ASN A 390 18.24 -13.52 -1.61
CA ASN A 390 17.98 -14.88 -1.16
C ASN A 390 17.69 -14.94 0.35
N LEU A 391 16.95 -15.97 0.75
CA LEU A 391 16.87 -16.34 2.17
C LEU A 391 18.11 -17.18 2.49
N SER A 392 18.84 -16.82 3.54
CA SER A 392 20.05 -17.50 4.00
C SER A 392 20.10 -17.52 5.53
N HIS A 393 21.17 -18.06 6.12
CA HIS A 393 21.42 -18.01 7.56
C HIS A 393 22.81 -17.46 7.85
N ALA A 394 22.97 -16.84 9.01
CA ALA A 394 24.24 -16.33 9.46
C ALA A 394 24.38 -16.50 10.98
N TYR A 395 25.64 -16.46 11.42
CA TYR A 395 26.01 -16.46 12.83
C TYR A 395 25.36 -15.27 13.54
N VAL A 396 24.79 -15.49 14.73
CA VAL A 396 24.10 -14.42 15.46
C VAL A 396 25.01 -13.23 15.82
N ASP A 397 26.31 -13.45 15.95
CA ASP A 397 27.32 -12.43 16.25
C ASP A 397 27.91 -11.75 15.00
N TRP A 398 27.47 -12.14 13.80
CA TRP A 398 27.88 -11.48 12.56
C TRP A 398 27.39 -10.03 12.53
N THR A 399 28.28 -9.06 12.33
CA THR A 399 27.94 -7.64 12.50
C THR A 399 27.44 -6.97 11.24
N SER A 400 27.42 -7.63 10.07
CA SER A 400 27.02 -7.00 8.81
C SER A 400 25.56 -7.25 8.42
N GLY A 401 24.71 -7.55 9.40
CA GLY A 401 23.27 -7.63 9.22
C GLY A 401 22.56 -6.33 9.57
N GLY A 402 21.65 -5.90 8.71
CA GLY A 402 20.80 -4.74 8.90
C GLY A 402 19.58 -5.00 9.79
N VAL A 403 19.01 -3.91 10.33
CA VAL A 403 17.81 -3.93 11.18
C VAL A 403 16.66 -3.23 10.47
N ARG A 404 15.55 -3.95 10.32
CA ARG A 404 14.29 -3.44 9.78
C ARG A 404 13.15 -3.68 10.78
N PRO A 405 12.69 -2.63 11.49
CA PRO A 405 11.57 -2.75 12.40
C PRO A 405 10.34 -3.34 11.73
N VAL A 406 9.66 -4.24 12.45
CA VAL A 406 8.32 -4.72 12.13
C VAL A 406 7.38 -4.35 13.26
N ILE A 407 6.23 -3.80 12.89
CA ILE A 407 5.13 -3.46 13.80
C ILE A 407 3.82 -4.04 13.27
N ASN A 408 2.81 -4.09 14.13
CA ASN A 408 1.44 -4.39 13.73
C ASN A 408 0.57 -3.18 14.06
N LEU A 409 -0.13 -2.60 13.07
CA LEU A 409 -1.17 -1.61 13.34
C LEU A 409 -2.42 -2.30 13.90
N SER A 410 -3.16 -1.61 14.76
CA SER A 410 -4.42 -2.11 15.31
C SER A 410 -5.47 -2.35 14.20
N ALA A 411 -6.35 -3.33 14.41
CA ALA A 411 -7.35 -3.74 13.42
C ALA A 411 -8.41 -2.66 13.11
N ASP A 412 -8.60 -1.71 14.02
CA ASP A 412 -9.54 -0.60 13.93
C ASP A 412 -8.96 0.65 13.27
N VAL A 413 -7.70 0.60 12.82
CA VAL A 413 -7.09 1.70 12.06
C VAL A 413 -7.81 1.90 10.73
N THR A 414 -8.15 3.15 10.43
CA THR A 414 -8.85 3.55 9.20
C THR A 414 -7.89 4.19 8.21
N ALA A 415 -8.05 3.88 6.92
CA ALA A 415 -7.35 4.58 5.86
C ALA A 415 -7.98 5.97 5.62
N LYS A 416 -7.14 7.01 5.60
CA LYS A 416 -7.53 8.37 5.23
C LYS A 416 -7.50 8.59 3.72
N SER A 417 -6.47 8.03 3.07
CA SER A 417 -6.22 8.20 1.64
C SER A 417 -5.25 7.14 1.12
N GLY A 418 -4.99 7.18 -0.20
CA GLY A 418 -4.01 6.32 -0.86
C GLY A 418 -4.58 5.03 -1.43
N ASN A 419 -3.81 4.41 -2.31
CA ASN A 419 -4.11 3.13 -2.96
C ASN A 419 -2.96 2.12 -2.80
N GLY A 420 -2.02 2.43 -1.90
CA GLY A 420 -0.86 1.59 -1.61
C GLY A 420 0.29 1.67 -2.60
N THR A 421 0.20 2.45 -3.69
CA THR A 421 1.37 2.65 -4.57
C THR A 421 2.42 3.56 -3.93
N SER A 422 3.66 3.56 -4.41
CA SER A 422 4.70 4.44 -3.85
C SER A 422 4.37 5.93 -4.01
N SER A 423 3.70 6.32 -5.10
CA SER A 423 3.26 7.71 -5.33
C SER A 423 2.09 8.12 -4.44
N THR A 424 1.22 7.17 -4.08
CA THR A 424 0.01 7.39 -3.27
C THR A 424 -0.14 6.28 -2.23
N PRO A 425 0.78 6.20 -1.24
CA PRO A 425 0.76 5.18 -0.21
C PRO A 425 -0.49 5.32 0.64
N TYR A 426 -0.93 4.25 1.31
CA TYR A 426 -1.98 4.39 2.32
C TYR A 426 -1.52 5.33 3.44
N GLU A 427 -2.36 6.28 3.82
CA GLU A 427 -2.15 7.17 4.97
C GLU A 427 -3.24 6.93 6.03
N ILE A 428 -2.90 7.06 7.31
CA ILE A 428 -3.77 6.74 8.46
C ILE A 428 -3.81 7.83 9.53
#